data_AF-A0A6V8NXF8-F1
#
_entry.id   AF-A0A6V8NXF8-F1
#
_cell.length_a   1.000
_cell.length_b   1.000
_cell.length_c   1.000
_cell.angle_alpha   90.00
_cell.angle_beta   90.00
_cell.angle_gamma   90.00
#
_symmetry.space_group_name_H-M   'P 1'
#
loop_
_entity.id
_entity.type
_entity.pdbx_description
1 polymer ?
#
loop_
_entity_poly.entity_id
_entity_poly.type
_entity_poly.pdbx_seq_one_letter_code
_entity_poly.pdbx_strand_id
1 'polypeptide(L)'
;EQHLKETLSFLKERDLAFVCVDEPQFDGSTMPPLAEATSDISYIRFHGRNKENWFKKGITTAERFKYLYSQEELLGWLPDIEKVARRSRKTFIMFNNCYQDYAIRNASQLALMMRDLEHYLRRRETQLRSP
;
A
#
# COMPACT_ATOMS: atom_id res chain seq x y z
N GLU A 1 7.60 -9.60 14.85
CA GLU A 1 6.58 -10.62 14.54
C GLU A 1 5.87 -11.20 15.76
N GLN A 2 6.57 -11.39 16.89
CA GLN A 2 6.06 -12.08 18.09
C GLN A 2 4.69 -11.60 18.63
N HIS A 3 4.31 -10.34 18.41
CA HIS A 3 3.04 -9.77 18.88
C HIS A 3 2.04 -9.43 17.77
N LEU A 4 2.28 -9.90 16.54
CA LEU A 4 1.49 -9.49 15.38
C LEU A 4 0.03 -9.92 15.53
N LYS A 5 -0.20 -11.17 15.93
CA LYS A 5 -1.55 -11.72 16.06
C LYS A 5 -2.34 -11.02 17.16
N GLU A 6 -1.72 -10.77 18.31
CA GLU A 6 -2.32 -10.03 19.42
C GLU A 6 -2.66 -8.60 19.01
N THR A 7 -1.75 -7.91 18.32
CA THR A 7 -1.96 -6.54 17.84
C THR A 7 -3.14 -6.47 16.85
N LEU A 8 -3.17 -7.34 15.85
CA LEU A 8 -4.26 -7.35 14.87
C LEU A 8 -5.61 -7.70 15.51
N SER A 9 -5.62 -8.60 16.50
CA SER A 9 -6.84 -8.96 17.23
C SER A 9 -7.34 -7.79 18.08
N PHE A 10 -6.43 -7.13 18.81
CA PHE A 10 -6.73 -5.94 19.60
C PHE A 10 -7.35 -4.81 18.77
N LEU A 11 -6.80 -4.58 17.56
CA LEU A 11 -7.33 -3.57 16.63
C LEU A 11 -8.73 -3.95 16.11
N LYS A 12 -8.91 -5.22 15.72
CA LYS A 12 -10.21 -5.75 15.25
C LYS A 12 -11.31 -5.63 16.29
N GLU A 13 -11.01 -5.99 17.54
CA GLU A 13 -11.97 -5.91 18.66
C GLU A 13 -12.45 -4.49 18.95
N ARG A 14 -11.68 -3.47 18.52
CA ARG A 14 -11.94 -2.06 18.80
C ARG A 14 -12.31 -1.26 17.55
N ASP A 15 -12.50 -1.94 16.42
CA ASP A 15 -12.77 -1.32 15.10
C ASP A 15 -11.73 -0.23 14.74
N LEU A 16 -10.46 -0.49 15.06
CA LEU A 16 -9.35 0.40 14.75
C LEU A 16 -8.69 -0.01 13.43
N ALA A 17 -8.56 0.92 12.50
CA ALA A 17 -7.94 0.67 11.20
C ALA A 17 -6.42 0.47 11.34
N PHE A 18 -5.93 -0.71 10.95
CA PHE A 18 -4.52 -0.98 10.78
C PHE A 18 -4.01 -0.23 9.54
N VAL A 19 -2.90 0.49 9.71
CA VAL A 19 -2.23 1.17 8.60
C VAL A 19 -1.22 0.20 8.00
N CYS A 20 -1.48 -0.23 6.77
CA CYS A 20 -0.54 -1.01 5.98
C CYS A 20 0.55 -0.06 5.47
N VAL A 21 1.80 -0.28 5.85
CA VAL A 21 2.92 0.62 5.54
C VAL A 21 3.86 -0.05 4.55
N ASP A 22 4.13 0.61 3.42
CA ASP A 22 5.27 0.30 2.56
C ASP A 22 6.40 1.28 2.88
N GLU A 23 7.48 0.77 3.45
CA GLU A 23 8.68 1.51 3.82
C GLU A 23 9.92 0.61 3.65
N PRO A 24 11.15 1.17 3.60
CA PRO A 24 12.35 0.37 3.42
C PRO A 24 12.53 -0.56 4.61
N GLN A 25 12.74 -1.85 4.36
CA GLN A 25 12.84 -2.84 5.43
C GLN A 25 14.25 -2.87 6.02
N PHE A 26 14.32 -2.70 7.34
CA PHE A 26 15.53 -2.80 8.15
C PHE A 26 15.29 -3.78 9.30
N ASP A 27 16.33 -4.52 9.68
CA ASP A 27 16.21 -5.53 10.73
C ASP A 27 15.73 -4.89 12.05
N GLY A 28 14.55 -5.30 12.50
CA GLY A 28 13.97 -4.92 13.80
C GLY A 28 13.56 -3.46 13.99
N SER A 29 13.61 -2.60 12.95
CA SER A 29 13.40 -1.15 13.11
C SER A 29 12.31 -0.55 12.22
N THR A 30 11.63 -1.36 11.40
CA THR A 30 10.51 -0.94 10.55
C THR A 30 9.30 -1.84 10.69
N MET A 31 8.14 -1.32 10.31
CA MET A 31 6.91 -2.09 10.24
C MET A 31 7.06 -3.21 9.20
N PRO A 32 6.53 -4.42 9.50
CA PRO A 32 6.54 -5.51 8.54
C PRO A 32 5.71 -5.12 7.30
N PRO A 33 6.09 -5.57 6.10
CA PRO A 33 5.34 -5.32 4.87
C PRO A 33 4.08 -6.18 4.87
N LEU A 34 3.05 -5.70 5.58
CA LEU A 34 1.85 -6.45 5.88
C LEU A 34 0.61 -5.68 5.41
N ALA A 35 -0.24 -6.37 4.64
CA ALA A 35 -1.56 -5.87 4.23
C ALA A 35 -2.67 -6.62 4.98
N GLU A 36 -3.26 -5.98 5.99
CA GLU A 36 -4.36 -6.54 6.78
C GLU A 36 -5.45 -5.50 7.02
N ALA A 37 -6.71 -5.95 6.98
CA ALA A 37 -7.87 -5.15 7.32
C ALA A 37 -8.34 -5.51 8.74
N THR A 38 -8.48 -4.50 9.58
CA THR A 38 -8.91 -4.64 10.99
C THR A 38 -10.13 -3.78 11.33
N SER A 39 -10.70 -3.05 10.37
CA SER A 39 -11.92 -2.26 10.52
C SER A 39 -12.68 -2.19 9.20
N ASP A 40 -13.86 -1.57 9.20
CA ASP A 40 -14.60 -1.26 7.98
C ASP A 40 -13.88 -0.28 7.03
N ILE A 41 -12.80 0.34 7.49
CA ILE A 41 -11.88 1.16 6.70
C ILE A 41 -10.50 0.47 6.63
N SER A 42 -9.94 0.40 5.42
CA SER A 42 -8.53 0.04 5.21
C SER A 42 -7.71 1.25 4.81
N TYR A 43 -6.45 1.30 5.24
CA TYR A 43 -5.55 2.41 4.96
C TYR A 43 -4.15 1.90 4.59
N ILE A 44 -3.65 2.29 3.42
CA ILE A 44 -2.32 1.93 2.92
C ILE A 44 -1.49 3.21 2.73
N ARG A 45 -0.27 3.24 3.28
CA ARG A 45 0.68 4.35 3.12
C ARG A 45 1.97 3.89 2.45
N PHE A 46 2.30 4.54 1.36
CA PHE A 46 3.51 4.32 0.59
C PHE A 46 4.56 5.39 0.90
N HIS A 47 5.60 5.07 1.67
CA HIS A 47 6.67 6.01 2.02
C HIS A 47 7.85 5.98 1.05
N GLY A 48 7.93 4.97 0.19
CA GLY A 48 9.10 4.67 -0.62
C GLY A 48 10.05 3.70 0.07
N ARG A 49 10.99 3.13 -0.68
CA ARG A 49 11.95 2.13 -0.19
C ARG A 49 13.39 2.64 -0.23
N ASN A 50 13.59 3.94 -0.03
CA ASN A 50 14.91 4.57 -0.01
C ASN A 50 15.72 4.19 1.24
N LYS A 51 16.39 3.04 1.20
CA LYS A 51 17.24 2.54 2.30
C LYS A 51 18.41 3.46 2.62
N GLU A 52 19.01 4.10 1.60
CA GLU A 52 20.20 4.94 1.75
C GLU A 52 19.92 6.18 2.61
N ASN A 53 18.80 6.85 2.36
CA ASN A 53 18.49 8.13 3.00
C ASN A 53 17.61 7.99 4.25
N TRP A 54 17.00 6.83 4.50
CA TRP A 54 15.97 6.68 5.54
C TRP A 54 16.42 7.19 6.92
N PHE A 55 17.63 6.79 7.35
CA PHE A 55 18.23 7.17 8.64
C PHE A 55 19.37 8.18 8.51
N LYS A 56 19.62 8.71 7.31
CA LYS A 56 20.72 9.64 7.05
C LYS A 56 20.45 10.96 7.77
N LYS A 57 21.47 11.48 8.47
CA LYS A 57 21.42 12.77 9.16
C LYS A 57 21.88 13.89 8.24
N GLY A 58 21.39 15.11 8.47
CA GLY A 58 21.79 16.30 7.71
C GLY A 58 21.15 16.42 6.32
N ILE A 59 20.17 15.58 5.99
CA ILE A 59 19.36 15.69 4.77
C ILE A 59 17.97 16.25 5.10
N THR A 60 17.29 16.76 4.08
CA THR A 60 15.90 17.19 4.20
C THR A 60 14.94 16.00 4.33
N THR A 61 13.77 16.25 4.92
CA THR A 61 12.68 15.25 4.97
C THR A 61 12.26 14.79 3.57
N ALA A 62 12.29 15.67 2.58
CA ALA A 62 11.96 15.31 1.19
C ALA A 62 12.97 14.31 0.62
N GLU A 63 14.27 14.45 0.92
CA GLU A 63 15.31 13.52 0.46
C GLU A 63 15.19 12.13 1.10
N ARG A 64 14.66 12.04 2.33
CA ARG A 64 14.32 10.76 2.97
C ARG A 64 13.28 10.00 2.15
N PHE A 65 12.27 10.71 1.66
CA PHE A 65 11.14 10.16 0.89
C PHE A 65 11.38 10.20 -0.64
N LYS A 66 12.62 10.45 -1.07
CA LYS A 66 13.02 10.44 -2.49
C LYS A 66 13.03 9.01 -3.03
N TYR A 67 11.87 8.54 -3.44
CA TYR A 67 11.69 7.22 -4.03
C TYR A 67 10.56 7.26 -5.05
N LEU A 68 10.85 6.93 -6.30
CA LEU A 68 9.84 6.75 -7.33
C LEU A 68 9.62 5.26 -7.50
N TYR A 69 8.44 4.76 -7.14
CA TYR A 69 8.12 3.34 -7.29
C TYR A 69 8.16 2.94 -8.76
N SER A 70 8.68 1.74 -9.01
CA SER A 70 8.60 1.14 -10.35
C SER A 70 7.20 0.61 -10.64
N GLN A 71 6.89 0.37 -11.91
CA GLN A 71 5.63 -0.25 -12.30
C GLN A 71 5.48 -1.65 -11.70
N GLU A 72 6.56 -2.43 -11.68
CA GLU A 72 6.59 -3.79 -11.12
C GLU A 72 6.28 -3.78 -9.62
N GLU A 73 6.80 -2.80 -8.88
CA GLU A 73 6.50 -2.66 -7.46
C GLU A 73 5.04 -2.30 -7.21
N LEU A 74 4.48 -1.38 -8.00
CA LEU A 74 3.07 -1.02 -7.90
C LEU A 74 2.16 -2.19 -8.28
N LEU A 75 2.53 -2.95 -9.32
CA LEU A 75 1.81 -4.18 -9.72
C LEU A 75 1.86 -5.23 -8.60
N GLY A 76 3.01 -5.39 -7.94
CA GLY A 76 3.16 -6.29 -6.80
C GLY A 76 2.22 -5.99 -5.63
N TRP A 77 1.78 -4.73 -5.50
CA TRP A 77 0.83 -4.30 -4.47
C TRP A 77 -0.64 -4.52 -4.83
N LEU A 78 -0.99 -4.76 -6.10
CA LEU A 78 -2.39 -4.92 -6.52
C LEU A 78 -3.13 -6.05 -5.78
N PRO A 79 -2.55 -7.27 -5.62
CA PRO A 79 -3.21 -8.35 -4.88
C PRO A 79 -3.49 -8.00 -3.42
N ASP A 80 -2.56 -7.30 -2.76
CA ASP A 80 -2.71 -6.89 -1.37
C ASP A 80 -3.74 -5.76 -1.20
N ILE A 81 -3.77 -4.82 -2.13
CA ILE A 81 -4.81 -3.78 -2.21
C ILE A 81 -6.19 -4.44 -2.37
N GLU A 82 -6.32 -5.40 -3.28
CA GLU A 82 -7.58 -6.13 -3.48
C GLU A 82 -7.98 -6.92 -2.23
N LYS A 83 -7.02 -7.61 -1.59
CA LYS A 83 -7.24 -8.36 -0.35
C LYS A 83 -7.85 -7.48 0.75
N VAL A 84 -7.28 -6.29 1.00
CA VAL A 84 -7.81 -5.39 2.05
C VAL A 84 -9.11 -4.70 1.62
N ALA A 85 -9.25 -4.37 0.34
CA ALA A 85 -10.47 -3.78 -0.21
C ALA A 85 -11.68 -4.73 -0.11
N ARG A 86 -11.49 -6.04 -0.32
CA ARG A 86 -12.57 -7.03 -0.15
C ARG A 86 -13.05 -7.19 1.29
N ARG A 87 -12.25 -6.76 2.27
CA ARG A 87 -12.51 -6.90 3.71
C ARG A 87 -12.93 -5.59 4.38
N SER A 88 -13.07 -4.51 3.62
CA SER A 88 -13.44 -3.20 4.14
C SER A 88 -14.47 -2.53 3.23
N ARG A 89 -15.29 -1.65 3.78
CA ARG A 89 -16.24 -0.85 2.98
C ARG A 89 -15.54 0.22 2.15
N LYS A 90 -14.41 0.73 2.65
CA LYS A 90 -13.64 1.77 1.98
C LYS A 90 -12.15 1.57 2.22
N THR A 91 -11.37 1.61 1.14
CA THR A 91 -9.92 1.60 1.19
C THR A 91 -9.37 2.95 0.79
N PHE A 92 -8.47 3.49 1.60
CA PHE A 92 -7.70 4.67 1.28
C PHE A 92 -6.26 4.27 0.98
N ILE A 93 -5.71 4.86 -0.08
CA ILE A 93 -4.33 4.68 -0.49
C ILE A 93 -3.68 6.05 -0.53
N MET A 94 -2.57 6.21 0.20
CA MET A 94 -1.85 7.47 0.32
C MET A 94 -0.38 7.28 -0.06
N PHE A 95 0.08 8.09 -1.02
CA PHE A 95 1.49 8.18 -1.37
C PHE A 95 2.15 9.31 -0.57
N ASN A 96 3.11 8.93 0.28
CA ASN A 96 3.90 9.80 1.16
C ASN A 96 5.37 9.90 0.71
N ASN A 97 5.72 9.38 -0.46
CA ASN A 97 7.02 9.58 -1.13
C ASN A 97 7.12 11.00 -1.73
N CYS A 98 6.94 12.02 -0.89
CA CYS A 98 6.73 13.43 -1.26
C CYS A 98 8.01 14.16 -1.69
N TYR A 99 8.81 13.55 -2.55
CA TYR A 99 9.90 14.23 -3.25
C TYR A 99 9.42 14.68 -4.63
N GLN A 100 9.45 15.98 -4.89
CA GLN A 100 8.96 16.57 -6.14
C GLN A 100 7.53 16.09 -6.47
N ASP A 101 7.32 15.53 -7.67
CA ASP A 101 6.04 15.04 -8.18
C ASP A 101 5.85 13.53 -8.02
N TYR A 102 6.75 12.83 -7.33
CA TYR A 102 6.80 11.36 -7.31
C TYR A 102 5.52 10.73 -6.74
N ALA A 103 5.01 11.27 -5.63
CA ALA A 103 3.76 10.80 -5.03
C ALA A 103 2.57 10.93 -5.98
N ILE A 104 2.46 12.05 -6.71
CA ILE A 104 1.37 12.29 -7.68
C ILE A 104 1.51 11.33 -8.86
N ARG A 105 2.73 11.12 -9.37
CA ARG A 105 3.01 10.20 -10.47
C ARG A 105 2.65 8.77 -10.11
N ASN A 106 3.13 8.26 -8.97
CA ASN A 106 2.83 6.89 -8.55
C ASN A 106 1.36 6.69 -8.19
N ALA A 107 0.69 7.67 -7.56
CA ALA A 107 -0.74 7.62 -7.32
C ALA A 107 -1.54 7.53 -8.63
N SER A 108 -1.16 8.33 -9.64
CA SER A 108 -1.80 8.32 -10.96
C SER A 108 -1.56 7.00 -11.68
N GLN A 109 -0.34 6.47 -11.65
CA GLN A 109 0.01 5.18 -12.24
C GLN A 109 -0.79 4.03 -11.61
N LEU A 110 -0.83 3.95 -10.28
CA LEU A 110 -1.59 2.91 -9.58
C LEU A 110 -3.09 3.01 -9.90
N ALA A 111 -3.66 4.22 -9.93
CA ALA A 111 -5.05 4.43 -10.28
C ALA A 111 -5.38 3.96 -11.71
N LEU A 112 -4.47 4.17 -12.67
CA LEU A 112 -4.63 3.65 -14.03
C LEU A 112 -4.59 2.12 -14.05
N MET A 113 -3.61 1.51 -13.38
CA MET A 113 -3.49 0.04 -13.30
C MET A 113 -4.74 -0.62 -12.69
N MET A 114 -5.31 -0.02 -11.64
CA MET A 114 -6.54 -0.50 -11.02
C MET A 114 -7.74 -0.44 -11.96
N ARG A 115 -7.88 0.65 -12.74
CA ARG A 115 -8.95 0.79 -13.75
C ARG A 115 -8.80 -0.23 -14.87
N ASP A 116 -7.58 -0.42 -15.36
CA ASP A 116 -7.30 -1.38 -16.43
C ASP A 116 -7.61 -2.81 -15.99
N LEU A 117 -7.24 -3.17 -14.75
CA LEU A 117 -7.57 -4.46 -14.15
C LEU A 117 -9.09 -4.65 -14.02
N GLU A 118 -9.80 -3.64 -13.52
CA GLU A 118 -11.26 -3.67 -13.40
C GLU A 118 -11.94 -3.88 -14.78
N HIS A 119 -11.50 -3.12 -15.79
CA HIS A 119 -11.99 -3.26 -17.16
C HIS A 119 -11.67 -4.63 -17.76
N TYR A 120 -10.48 -5.18 -17.49
CA TYR A 120 -10.09 -6.52 -17.94
C TYR A 120 -10.99 -7.60 -17.31
N LEU A 121 -11.20 -7.56 -15.99
CA LEU A 121 -12.02 -8.55 -15.27
C LEU A 121 -13.48 -8.51 -15.73
N ARG A 122 -14.08 -7.32 -15.88
CA ARG A 122 -15.45 -7.17 -16.39
C ARG A 122 -15.63 -7.74 -17.79
N ARG A 123 -14.66 -7.53 -18.69
CA ARG A 123 -14.69 -8.10 -20.07
C ARG A 123 -14.60 -9.63 -20.05
N ARG A 124 -13.72 -10.18 -19.23
CA ARG A 124 -13.54 -11.63 -19.10
C ARG A 124 -14.79 -12.32 -18.53
N GLU A 125 -15.42 -11.75 -17.51
CA GLU A 125 -16.69 -12.28 -16.99
C GLU A 125 -17.81 -12.26 -18.04
N THR A 126 -17.87 -11.22 -18.86
CA THR A 126 -18.87 -11.10 -19.95
C THR A 126 -18.65 -12.18 -21.03
N GLN A 127 -17.39 -12.44 -21.41
CA GLN A 127 -17.04 -13.50 -22.35
C GLN A 127 -17.36 -14.90 -21.81
N LEU A 128 -17.10 -15.15 -20.52
CA LEU A 128 -17.41 -16.45 -19.88
C LEU A 128 -18.91 -16.70 -19.67
N ARG A 129 -19.74 -15.65 -19.71
CA ARG A 129 -21.21 -15.72 -19.55
C ARG A 129 -21.96 -15.66 -20.88
N SER A 130 -21.26 -15.50 -21.99
CA SER A 130 -21.85 -15.57 -23.32
C SER A 130 -22.06 -17.05 -23.71
N PRO A 131 -23.26 -17.46 -24.18
CA PRO A 131 -23.58 -18.84 -24.54
C PRO A 131 -22.66 -19.46 -25.59
#